data_AF-A0A7X6R2M8-F1
#
_entry.id   AF-A0A7X6R2M8-F1
#
_cell.length_a   1.000
_cell.length_b   1.000
_cell.length_c   1.000
_cell.angle_alpha   90.00
_cell.angle_beta   90.00
_cell.angle_gamma   90.00
#
_symmetry.space_group_name_H-M   'P 1'
#
loop_
_entity.id
_entity.type
_entity.pdbx_description
1 polymer ?
#
loop_
_entity_poly.entity_id
_entity_poly.type
_entity_poly.pdbx_seq_one_letter_code
_entity_poly.pdbx_strand_id
1 'polypeptide(L)' 'MVSRDTIAQLRQDITTAEDTGDEANAERLRGELAEAIREAGKDTETDQR' A
#
# COMPACT_ATOMS: atom_id res chain seq x y z
N MET A 1 2.79 -12.12 6.00
CA MET A 1 2.12 -11.18 6.94
C MET A 1 2.37 -9.74 6.50
N VAL A 2 1.96 -9.40 5.26
CA VAL A 2 1.82 -7.99 4.86
C VAL A 2 0.51 -7.52 5.47
N SER A 3 0.62 -6.90 6.64
CA SER A 3 -0.53 -6.67 7.51
C SER A 3 -1.37 -5.51 7.00
N ARG A 4 -2.68 -5.52 7.30
CA ARG A 4 -3.58 -4.36 7.10
C ARG A 4 -2.94 -3.03 7.53
N ASP A 5 -2.06 -3.06 8.53
CA ASP A 5 -1.28 -1.93 9.03
C ASP A 5 -0.37 -1.30 7.96
N THR A 6 0.29 -2.11 7.11
CA THR A 6 1.13 -1.60 6.00
C THR A 6 0.29 -0.85 4.96
N ILE A 7 -0.90 -1.36 4.64
CA ILE A 7 -1.84 -0.69 3.72
C ILE A 7 -2.34 0.63 4.33
N ALA A 8 -2.61 0.65 5.64
CA ALA A 8 -3.01 1.86 6.34
C ALA A 8 -1.89 2.90 6.37
N GLN A 9 -0.66 2.48 6.64
CA GLN A 9 0.52 3.36 6.65
C GLN A 9 0.75 3.98 5.26
N LEU A 10 0.76 3.17 4.20
CA LEU A 10 0.95 3.66 2.83
C LEU A 10 -0.11 4.69 2.42
N ARG A 11 -1.37 4.51 2.85
CA ARG A 11 -2.42 5.51 2.62
C ARG A 11 -2.13 6.83 3.33
N GLN A 12 -1.67 6.78 4.57
CA GLN A 12 -1.32 7.97 5.34
C GLN A 12 -0.11 8.71 4.73
N ASP A 13 0.90 7.97 4.28
CA ASP A 13 2.09 8.54 3.67
C ASP A 13 1.77 9.20 2.32
N ILE A 14 0.85 8.61 1.53
CA ILE A 14 0.34 9.22 0.30
C ILE A 14 -0.33 10.57 0.60
N THR A 15 -1.25 10.61 1.58
CA THR A 15 -1.90 11.86 1.96
C THR A 15 -0.90 12.91 2.43
N THR A 16 0.11 12.49 3.21
CA THR A 16 1.19 13.40 3.65
C THR A 16 1.99 13.94 2.46
N ALA A 17 2.37 13.08 1.51
CA ALA A 17 3.11 13.48 0.31
C ALA A 17 2.28 14.46 -0.54
N GLU A 18 1.00 14.19 -0.74
CA GLU A 18 0.06 15.09 -1.42
C GLU A 18 -0.08 16.44 -0.71
N ASP A 19 -0.24 16.44 0.62
CA ASP A 19 -0.34 17.65 1.44
C ASP A 19 0.94 18.51 1.37
N THR A 20 2.10 17.86 1.22
CA THR A 20 3.38 18.56 1.03
C THR A 20 3.67 18.97 -0.43
N GLY A 21 2.84 18.56 -1.38
CA GLY A 21 3.03 18.80 -2.81
C GLY A 21 4.11 17.92 -3.47
N ASP A 22 4.51 16.83 -2.83
CA ASP A 22 5.49 15.88 -3.34
C ASP A 22 4.80 14.81 -4.21
N GLU A 23 4.44 15.20 -5.43
CA GLU A 23 3.71 14.35 -6.37
C GLU A 23 4.51 13.10 -6.79
N ALA A 24 5.83 13.22 -6.92
CA ALA A 24 6.69 12.10 -7.30
C ALA A 24 6.72 11.02 -6.22
N ASN A 25 6.79 11.42 -4.95
CA ASN A 25 6.72 10.48 -3.84
C ASN A 25 5.30 9.88 -3.71
N ALA A 26 4.25 10.68 -3.88
CA ALA A 26 2.87 10.19 -3.86
C ALA A 26 2.62 9.12 -4.95
N GLU A 27 3.13 9.32 -6.17
CA GLU A 27 3.01 8.35 -7.25
C GLU A 27 3.75 7.04 -6.93
N ARG A 28 4.96 7.13 -6.37
CA ARG A 28 5.75 5.97 -5.93
C ARG A 28 5.01 5.16 -4.87
N LEU A 29 4.46 5.83 -3.84
CA LEU A 29 3.70 5.21 -2.76
C LEU A 29 2.39 4.57 -3.23
N ARG A 30 1.73 5.15 -4.25
CA ARG A 30 0.56 4.51 -4.88
C ARG A 30 0.91 3.19 -5.56
N GLY A 31 2.10 3.10 -6.17
CA GLY A 31 2.62 1.85 -6.74
C GLY A 31 2.80 0.76 -5.67
N GLU A 32 3.43 1.13 -4.55
CA GLU A 32 3.63 0.23 -3.40
C GLU A 32 2.29 -0.22 -2.77
N LEU A 33 1.33 0.70 -2.63
CA LEU A 33 -0.01 0.39 -2.12
C LEU A 33 -0.73 -0.64 -3.02
N ALA A 34 -0.63 -0.48 -4.34
CA ALA A 34 -1.23 -1.43 -5.28
C ALA A 34 -0.58 -2.82 -5.17
N GLU A 35 0.73 -2.89 -4.93
CA GLU A 35 1.44 -4.15 -4.71
C GLU A 35 1.05 -4.81 -3.38
N ALA A 36 1.00 -4.03 -2.30
CA ALA A 36 0.59 -4.51 -0.98
C ALA A 36 -0.84 -5.07 -0.98
N ILE A 37 -1.77 -4.44 -1.71
CA ILE A 37 -3.15 -4.95 -1.87
C ILE A 37 -3.15 -6.28 -2.64
N ARG A 38 -2.37 -6.39 -3.72
CA ARG A 38 -2.25 -7.64 -4.49
C ARG A 38 -1.71 -8.78 -3.63
N GLU A 39 -0.69 -8.51 -2.82
CA GLU A 39 -0.08 -9.50 -1.95
C GLU A 39 -1.02 -9.94 -0.83
N ALA A 40 -1.72 -9.00 -0.20
CA ALA A 40 -2.74 -9.31 0.80
C ALA A 40 -3.90 -10.15 0.22
N GLY A 41 -4.24 -9.96 -1.06
CA GLY A 41 -5.22 -10.80 -1.76
C GLY A 41 -4.73 -12.24 -1.98
N LYS A 42 -3.45 -12.42 -2.36
CA LYS A 42 -2.85 -13.75 -2.60
C LYS A 42 -2.64 -14.56 -1.32
N ASP A 43 -2.30 -13.89 -0.21
CA ASP A 43 -2.18 -14.53 1.10
C ASP A 43 -3.52 -15.20 1.52
N THR A 44 -4.66 -14.69 1.05
CA THR A 44 -5.99 -15.25 1.36
C THR A 44 -6.32 -16.49 0.51
N GLU A 45 -5.72 -16.63 -0.67
CA GLU A 45 -6.00 -17.72 -1.62
C GLU A 45 -5.03 -18.91 -1.47
N THR A 46 -3.88 -18.68 -0.84
CA THR A 46 -2.82 -19.69 -0.68
C THR A 46 -3.02 -20.58 0.56
N ASP A 47 -3.95 -20.25 1.46
CA ASP A 47 -4.25 -21.00 2.70
C ASP A 47 -5.42 -22.01 2.55
N GLN A 48 -5.75 -22.45 1.33
CA GLN A 48 -6.83 -23.42 1.04
C GLN A 48 -6.40 -24.66 0.23
N ARG A 49 -5.13 -25.10 0.30
CA ARG A 49 -4.70 -26.38 -0.29
C ARG A 49 -3.98 -27.31 0.67
#